data_AF-A0A446ZMB3-F1
#
_entry.id   AF-A0A446ZMB3-F1
#
_cell.length_a   1.000
_cell.length_b   1.000
_cell.length_c   1.000
_cell.angle_alpha   90.00
_cell.angle_beta   90.00
_cell.angle_gamma   90.00
#
_symmetry.space_group_name_H-M   'P 1'
#
loop_
_entity.id
_entity.type
_entity.pdbx_description
1 polymer ?
#
loop_
_entity_poly.entity_id
_entity_poly.type
_entity_poly.pdbx_seq_one_letter_code
_entity_poly.pdbx_strand_id
1 'polypeptide(L)'
;MNIAKFLLTVLIVVTCISSNATPTPEIEKAVISEHKTYQDFKETFMFLIAKLTEESKAESDEESVSDAHWTCVNQQEIVKMFNNNKKYKKQFDQEFAKEYPSFDATLDGFQKSVIEMKSFCDQMQVAYDKI
;
A
#
# COMPACT_ATOMS: atom_id res chain seq x y z
N MET A 1 -2.46 35.53 47.53
CA MET A 1 -1.77 36.22 46.42
C MET A 1 -0.59 35.35 46.01
N ASN A 2 -0.35 35.21 44.69
CA ASN A 2 0.74 34.52 43.98
C ASN A 2 0.57 32.99 43.89
N ILE A 3 -0.07 32.43 42.85
CA ILE A 3 0.30 32.35 41.41
C ILE A 3 1.65 31.65 41.21
N ALA A 4 1.60 30.36 40.86
CA ALA A 4 2.42 29.75 39.81
C ALA A 4 1.88 28.35 39.48
N LYS A 5 0.89 28.29 38.57
CA LYS A 5 0.58 27.05 37.83
C LYS A 5 1.62 26.96 36.71
N PHE A 6 2.60 26.07 36.86
CA PHE A 6 3.53 25.73 35.78
C PHE A 6 2.77 24.87 34.75
N LEU A 7 2.28 25.51 33.69
CA LEU A 7 1.83 24.84 32.48
C LEU A 7 3.09 24.53 31.65
N LEU A 8 3.54 23.28 31.67
CA LEU A 8 4.57 22.79 30.76
C LEU A 8 3.92 22.59 29.39
N THR A 9 3.97 23.62 28.56
CA THR A 9 3.61 23.53 27.14
C THR A 9 4.75 22.83 26.41
N VAL A 10 4.64 21.52 26.21
CA VAL A 10 5.54 20.78 25.32
C VAL A 10 5.11 21.09 23.90
N LEU A 11 5.75 22.10 23.29
CA LEU A 11 5.67 22.34 21.86
C LEU A 11 6.45 21.22 21.16
N ILE A 12 5.75 20.17 20.74
CA ILE A 12 6.31 19.18 19.82
C ILE A 12 6.36 19.89 18.47
N VAL A 13 7.51 20.49 18.18
CA VAL A 13 7.87 20.92 16.83
C VAL A 13 8.06 19.63 16.03
N VAL A 14 6.99 19.14 15.42
CA VAL A 14 7.11 18.17 14.34
C VAL A 14 7.77 18.92 13.20
N THR A 15 9.10 18.81 13.12
CA THR A 15 9.83 19.21 11.94
C THR A 15 9.30 18.37 10.80
N CYS A 16 8.44 18.95 9.96
CA CYS A 16 8.10 18.42 8.65
C CYS A 16 9.40 18.35 7.86
N ILE A 17 10.08 17.20 7.92
CA ILE A 17 11.12 16.87 6.96
C ILE A 17 10.37 16.63 5.67
N SER A 18 10.24 17.68 4.86
CA SER A 18 9.85 17.59 3.45
C SER A 18 10.98 16.86 2.72
N SER A 19 11.03 15.54 2.88
CA SER A 19 11.93 14.68 2.14
C SER A 19 11.35 14.51 0.75
N ASN A 20 11.90 15.23 -0.22
CA ASN A 20 11.83 14.85 -1.64
C ASN A 20 12.66 13.56 -1.86
N ALA A 21 12.37 12.51 -1.09
CA ALA A 21 12.93 11.19 -1.32
C ALA A 21 12.03 10.52 -2.34
N THR A 22 12.61 10.26 -3.52
CA THR A 22 12.25 9.10 -4.33
C THR A 22 11.95 7.94 -3.38
N PRO A 23 10.81 7.22 -3.50
CA PRO A 23 10.47 6.17 -2.55
C PRO A 23 11.63 5.19 -2.47
N THR A 24 12.30 5.15 -1.31
CA THR A 24 13.51 4.35 -1.12
C THR A 24 13.12 2.87 -1.10
N PRO A 25 13.96 1.95 -1.59
CA PRO A 25 13.76 0.48 -1.45
C PRO A 25 13.47 -0.01 -0.02
N GLU A 26 13.71 0.80 1.00
CA GLU A 26 13.35 0.54 2.40
C GLU A 26 11.84 0.65 2.66
N ILE A 27 11.14 1.54 1.96
CA ILE A 27 9.67 1.68 2.04
C ILE A 27 9.02 0.48 1.33
N GLU A 28 9.47 0.12 0.13
CA GLU A 28 9.02 -1.08 -0.58
C GLU A 28 9.28 -2.36 0.25
N LYS A 29 10.46 -2.47 0.89
CA LYS A 29 10.75 -3.58 1.82
C LYS A 29 9.81 -3.63 3.03
N ALA A 30 9.44 -2.47 3.58
CA ALA A 30 8.52 -2.41 4.72
C ALA A 30 7.12 -2.91 4.32
N VAL A 31 6.63 -2.50 3.14
CA VAL A 31 5.32 -2.86 2.59
C VAL A 31 5.13 -4.38 2.44
N ILE A 32 6.17 -5.09 1.98
CA ILE A 32 6.07 -6.54 1.72
C ILE A 32 6.53 -7.42 2.89
N SER A 33 7.03 -6.84 3.99
CA SER A 33 7.52 -7.60 5.13
C SER A 33 6.39 -8.23 5.97
N GLU A 34 6.75 -9.17 6.84
CA GLU A 34 5.81 -9.58 7.89
C GLU A 34 5.62 -8.40 8.86
N HIS A 35 4.37 -7.95 8.98
CA HIS A 35 3.99 -6.86 9.86
C HIS A 35 3.94 -7.34 11.31
N LYS A 36 4.33 -6.46 12.24
CA LYS A 36 4.33 -6.77 13.68
C LYS A 36 2.93 -6.70 14.27
N THR A 37 2.12 -5.75 13.79
CA THR A 37 0.75 -5.55 14.27
C THR A 37 -0.27 -5.63 13.13
N TYR A 38 -1.51 -5.93 13.49
CA TYR A 38 -2.63 -5.90 12.55
C TYR A 38 -2.86 -4.48 11.99
N GLN A 39 -2.62 -3.46 12.80
CA GLN A 39 -2.77 -2.06 12.37
C GLN A 39 -1.79 -1.74 11.23
N ASP A 40 -0.52 -2.16 11.34
CA ASP A 40 0.46 -1.94 10.27
C ASP A 40 0.01 -2.65 8.98
N PHE A 41 -0.44 -3.91 9.08
CA PHE A 41 -0.98 -4.65 7.92
C PHE A 41 -2.19 -3.94 7.30
N LYS A 42 -3.11 -3.44 8.12
CA LYS A 42 -4.30 -2.71 7.67
C LYS A 42 -3.94 -1.42 6.95
N GLU A 43 -3.05 -0.63 7.53
CA GLU A 43 -2.62 0.64 6.93
C GLU A 43 -1.93 0.40 5.58
N THR A 44 -1.04 -0.58 5.52
CA THR A 44 -0.41 -1.00 4.26
C THR A 44 -1.44 -1.47 3.23
N PHE A 45 -2.42 -2.30 3.64
CA PHE A 45 -3.48 -2.75 2.74
C PHE A 45 -4.28 -1.59 2.17
N MET A 46 -4.77 -0.69 3.03
CA MET A 46 -5.56 0.46 2.57
C MET A 46 -4.74 1.42 1.72
N PHE A 47 -3.45 1.61 2.03
CA PHE A 47 -2.54 2.41 1.22
C PHE A 47 -2.41 1.84 -0.20
N LEU A 48 -2.18 0.53 -0.34
CA LEU A 48 -2.06 -0.13 -1.65
C LEU A 48 -3.37 -0.08 -2.45
N ILE A 49 -4.51 -0.27 -1.79
CA ILE A 49 -5.83 -0.12 -2.44
C ILE A 49 -6.07 1.31 -2.92
N ALA A 50 -5.68 2.31 -2.11
CA ALA A 50 -5.78 3.71 -2.50
C ALA A 50 -4.92 4.01 -3.74
N LYS A 51 -3.70 3.45 -3.80
CA LYS A 51 -2.82 3.58 -4.97
C LYS A 51 -3.42 2.99 -6.24
N LEU A 52 -3.93 1.76 -6.16
CA LEU A 52 -4.64 1.14 -7.29
C LEU A 52 -5.86 1.97 -7.74
N THR A 53 -6.55 2.60 -6.80
CA THR A 53 -7.70 3.47 -7.10
C THR A 53 -7.27 4.77 -7.78
N GLU A 54 -6.18 5.40 -7.33
CA GLU A 54 -5.60 6.59 -7.95
C GLU A 54 -5.17 6.30 -9.39
N GLU A 55 -4.46 5.20 -9.61
CA GLU A 55 -3.97 4.74 -10.91
C GLU A 55 -5.12 4.45 -11.88
N SER A 56 -6.22 3.86 -11.39
CA SER A 56 -7.42 3.59 -12.21
C SER A 56 -8.24 4.82 -12.62
N LYS A 57 -8.04 5.97 -11.95
CA LYS A 57 -8.82 7.21 -12.16
C LYS A 57 -8.14 8.22 -13.07
N ALA A 58 -6.95 7.91 -13.59
CA ALA A 58 -6.29 8.74 -14.60
C ALA A 58 -7.08 8.65 -15.92
N GLU A 59 -8.16 9.44 -16.04
CA GLU A 59 -9.04 9.58 -17.20
C GLU A 59 -8.36 10.31 -18.38
N SER A 60 -7.26 9.76 -18.90
CA SER A 60 -6.80 10.07 -20.25
C SER A 60 -6.79 8.79 -21.07
N ASP A 61 -7.23 8.88 -22.33
CA ASP A 61 -7.36 7.75 -23.29
C ASP A 61 -6.04 6.99 -23.57
N GLU A 62 -4.96 7.30 -22.88
CA GLU A 62 -3.74 6.52 -22.76
C GLU A 62 -3.44 6.31 -21.27
N GLU A 63 -3.59 5.08 -20.77
CA GLU A 63 -2.98 4.67 -19.50
C GLU A 63 -1.47 4.94 -19.62
N SER A 64 -0.93 5.81 -18.79
CA SER A 64 0.50 6.13 -18.88
C SER A 64 1.30 4.88 -18.55
N VAL A 65 2.43 4.67 -19.24
CA VAL A 65 3.34 3.54 -18.96
C VAL A 65 3.71 3.47 -17.47
N SER A 66 3.79 4.62 -16.79
CA SER A 66 4.03 4.72 -15.35
C SER A 66 2.86 4.17 -14.54
N ASP A 67 1.62 4.60 -14.81
CA ASP A 67 0.45 4.16 -14.05
C ASP A 67 0.18 2.67 -14.24
N ALA A 68 0.36 2.18 -15.47
CA ALA A 68 0.26 0.77 -15.80
C ALA A 68 1.33 -0.08 -15.08
N HIS A 69 2.58 0.41 -15.05
CA HIS A 69 3.66 -0.24 -14.32
C HIS A 69 3.37 -0.29 -12.82
N TRP A 70 2.98 0.83 -12.21
CA TRP A 70 2.71 0.89 -10.77
C TRP A 70 1.46 0.08 -10.38
N THR A 71 0.44 0.02 -11.23
CA THR A 71 -0.70 -0.90 -11.05
C THR A 71 -0.23 -2.35 -10.92
N CYS A 72 0.69 -2.78 -11.80
CA CYS A 72 1.27 -4.11 -11.75
C CYS A 72 2.10 -4.36 -10.49
N VAL A 73 2.92 -3.38 -10.08
CA VAL A 73 3.73 -3.47 -8.85
C VAL A 73 2.83 -3.59 -7.63
N ASN A 74 1.85 -2.69 -7.47
CA ASN A 74 0.97 -2.64 -6.31
C ASN A 74 0.14 -3.94 -6.16
N GLN A 75 -0.37 -4.52 -7.25
CA GLN A 75 -1.05 -5.81 -7.19
C GLN A 75 -0.13 -6.94 -6.68
N GLN A 76 1.12 -6.98 -7.12
CA GLN A 76 2.10 -7.96 -6.63
C GLN A 76 2.46 -7.73 -5.16
N GLU A 77 2.57 -6.48 -4.73
CA GLU A 77 2.84 -6.13 -3.33
C GLU A 77 1.69 -6.56 -2.41
N ILE A 78 0.43 -6.39 -2.83
CA ILE A 78 -0.71 -6.91 -2.09
C ILE A 78 -0.60 -8.43 -1.93
N VAL A 79 -0.30 -9.18 -2.99
CA VAL A 79 -0.13 -10.65 -2.91
C VAL A 79 0.98 -11.03 -1.91
N LYS A 80 2.12 -10.35 -1.95
CA LYS A 80 3.24 -10.59 -1.02
C LYS A 80 2.84 -10.26 0.42
N MET A 81 2.23 -9.11 0.63
CA MET A 81 1.75 -8.64 1.94
C MET A 81 0.79 -9.67 2.56
N PHE A 82 -0.25 -10.10 1.84
CA PHE A 82 -1.18 -11.11 2.34
C PHE A 82 -0.47 -12.44 2.65
N ASN A 83 0.42 -12.91 1.77
CA ASN A 83 1.14 -14.17 1.99
C ASN A 83 2.03 -14.14 3.25
N ASN A 84 2.67 -13.00 3.53
CA ASN A 84 3.55 -12.83 4.69
C ASN A 84 2.77 -12.54 5.99
N ASN A 85 1.47 -12.25 5.90
CA ASN A 85 0.66 -11.79 7.02
C ASN A 85 -0.60 -12.66 7.27
N LYS A 86 -0.54 -13.96 6.92
CA LYS A 86 -1.64 -14.94 7.10
C LYS A 86 -2.17 -15.05 8.53
N LYS A 87 -1.39 -14.66 9.53
CA LYS A 87 -1.81 -14.61 10.94
C LYS A 87 -2.98 -13.64 11.19
N TYR A 88 -3.21 -12.68 10.29
CA TYR A 88 -4.26 -11.66 10.41
C TYR A 88 -5.59 -11.99 9.74
N LYS A 89 -5.72 -13.17 9.13
CA LYS A 89 -6.95 -13.65 8.45
C LYS A 89 -8.24 -13.30 9.21
N LYS A 90 -8.33 -13.73 10.47
CA LYS A 90 -9.53 -13.54 11.28
C LYS A 90 -9.86 -12.06 11.51
N GLN A 91 -8.86 -11.23 11.75
CA GLN A 91 -9.08 -9.79 11.98
C GLN A 91 -9.52 -9.10 10.70
N PHE A 92 -8.89 -9.44 9.57
CA PHE A 92 -9.31 -8.98 8.24
C PHE A 92 -10.76 -9.37 7.93
N ASP A 93 -11.13 -10.64 8.09
CA ASP A 93 -12.48 -11.15 7.81
C ASP A 93 -13.55 -10.50 8.68
N GLN A 94 -13.18 -10.02 9.88
CA GLN A 94 -14.10 -9.31 10.78
C GLN A 94 -14.26 -7.85 10.39
N GLU A 95 -13.15 -7.17 10.08
CA GLU A 95 -13.14 -5.73 9.84
C GLU A 95 -13.62 -5.37 8.44
N PHE A 96 -13.23 -6.13 7.42
CA PHE A 96 -13.48 -5.83 6.00
C PHE A 96 -14.64 -6.62 5.39
N ALA A 97 -15.47 -7.27 6.22
CA ALA A 97 -16.51 -8.19 5.77
C ALA A 97 -17.56 -7.58 4.80
N LYS A 98 -17.68 -6.24 4.79
CA LYS A 98 -18.66 -5.53 3.93
C LYS A 98 -18.05 -5.10 2.60
N GLU A 99 -16.76 -4.89 2.57
CA GLU A 99 -16.01 -4.33 1.44
C GLU A 99 -15.31 -5.41 0.63
N TYR A 100 -14.87 -6.49 1.28
CA TYR A 100 -14.09 -7.56 0.66
C TYR A 100 -14.65 -8.94 1.01
N PRO A 101 -14.44 -9.94 0.14
CA PRO A 101 -14.53 -11.35 0.50
C PRO A 101 -13.59 -11.70 1.67
N SER A 102 -13.58 -12.97 2.08
CA SER A 102 -12.59 -13.43 3.07
C SER A 102 -11.15 -13.12 2.64
N PHE A 103 -10.23 -13.10 3.59
CA PHE A 103 -8.80 -12.89 3.38
C PHE A 103 -8.26 -13.79 2.28
N ASP A 104 -8.62 -15.08 2.32
CA ASP A 104 -8.16 -16.06 1.34
C ASP A 104 -8.78 -15.79 -0.03
N ALA A 105 -10.08 -15.48 -0.11
CA ALA A 105 -10.72 -15.15 -1.38
C ALA A 105 -10.20 -13.83 -1.98
N THR A 106 -9.87 -12.84 -1.15
CA THR A 106 -9.24 -11.59 -1.56
C THR A 106 -7.84 -11.84 -2.10
N LEU A 107 -7.02 -12.64 -1.38
CA LEU A 107 -5.70 -13.06 -1.84
C LEU A 107 -5.78 -13.81 -3.18
N ASP A 108 -6.71 -14.76 -3.31
CA ASP A 108 -6.93 -15.53 -4.54
C ASP A 108 -7.31 -14.61 -5.71
N GLY A 109 -8.15 -13.59 -5.46
CA GLY A 109 -8.51 -12.58 -6.45
C GLY A 109 -7.29 -11.82 -6.99
N PHE A 110 -6.43 -11.32 -6.10
CA PHE A 110 -5.20 -10.64 -6.51
C PHE A 110 -4.20 -11.57 -7.19
N GLN A 111 -4.03 -12.80 -6.70
CA GLN A 111 -3.15 -13.79 -7.34
C GLN A 111 -3.60 -14.10 -8.77
N LYS A 112 -4.91 -14.28 -8.96
CA LYS A 112 -5.49 -14.51 -10.28
C LYS A 112 -5.23 -13.31 -11.20
N SER A 113 -5.47 -12.08 -10.73
CA SER A 113 -5.21 -10.87 -11.49
C SER A 113 -3.73 -10.76 -11.91
N VAL A 114 -2.79 -11.00 -11.00
CA VAL A 114 -1.34 -11.00 -11.29
C VAL A 114 -0.98 -12.03 -12.36
N ILE A 115 -1.59 -13.22 -12.34
CA ILE A 115 -1.36 -14.26 -13.35
C ILE A 115 -1.91 -13.82 -14.71
N GLU A 116 -3.16 -13.34 -14.73
CA GLU A 116 -3.84 -12.92 -15.97
C GLU A 116 -3.16 -11.71 -16.62
N MET A 117 -2.64 -10.78 -15.83
CA MET A 117 -1.96 -9.57 -16.30
C MET A 117 -0.47 -9.76 -16.59
N LYS A 118 0.11 -10.94 -16.35
CA LYS A 118 1.57 -11.14 -16.41
C LYS A 118 2.21 -10.60 -17.69
N SER A 119 1.67 -10.95 -18.86
CA SER A 119 2.23 -10.52 -20.15
C SER A 119 2.19 -9.00 -20.32
N PHE A 120 1.12 -8.36 -19.85
CA PHE A 120 0.99 -6.91 -19.87
C PHE A 120 2.00 -6.25 -18.92
N CYS A 121 2.08 -6.74 -17.68
CA CYS A 121 3.02 -6.22 -16.68
C CYS A 121 4.48 -6.35 -17.11
N ASP A 122 4.86 -7.46 -17.73
CA ASP A 122 6.22 -7.64 -18.27
C ASP A 122 6.52 -6.60 -19.37
N GLN A 123 5.55 -6.26 -20.22
CA GLN A 123 5.71 -5.22 -21.24
C GLN A 123 5.79 -3.82 -20.64
N MET A 124 4.96 -3.52 -19.64
CA MET A 124 4.95 -2.22 -18.97
C MET A 124 6.22 -1.99 -18.17
N GLN A 125 6.79 -3.03 -17.53
CA GLN A 125 8.12 -2.94 -16.92
C GLN A 125 9.17 -2.51 -17.94
N VAL A 126 9.25 -3.20 -19.08
CA VAL A 126 10.25 -2.91 -20.12
C VAL A 126 10.07 -1.51 -20.72
N ALA A 127 8.83 -1.03 -20.81
CA ALA A 127 8.53 0.32 -21.27
C ALA A 127 8.90 1.36 -20.21
N TYR A 128 8.60 1.11 -18.93
CA TYR A 128 8.91 1.97 -17.81
C TYR A 128 10.42 2.15 -17.61
N ASP A 129 11.21 1.08 -17.75
CA ASP A 129 12.67 1.09 -17.64
C ASP A 129 13.38 2.00 -18.67
N LYS A 130 12.65 2.51 -19.67
CA LYS A 130 13.17 3.41 -20.73
C LYS A 130 12.89 4.89 -20.46
N ILE A 131 12.09 5.21 -19.45
CA ILE A 131 11.69 6.58 -19.07
C ILE A 131 12.60 7.05 -17.95
#